data_AF-A0A2D7B750-F1
#
_entry.id   AF-A0A2D7B750-F1
#
_cell.length_a   1.000
_cell.length_b   1.000
_cell.length_c   1.000
_cell.angle_alpha   90.00
_cell.angle_beta   90.00
_cell.angle_gamma   90.00
#
_symmetry.space_group_name_H-M   'P 1'
#
loop_
_entity.id
_entity.type
_entity.pdbx_description
1 polymer ?
#
loop_
_entity_poly.entity_id
_entity_poly.type
_entity_poly.pdbx_seq_one_letter_code
_entity_poly.pdbx_strand_id
1 'polypeptide(L)' 'MSTSAYFYLKLTTEELLEYYQGYKIFVRVRTYQGFTIKFRAEHLRQWVTPLGIDGEFEIVFDKHNQFVSLRRLRAKGV' A
#
# COMPACT_ATOMS: atom_id res chain seq x y z
N MET A 1 0.78 21.81 -5.18
CA MET A 1 0.41 20.71 -6.09
C MET A 1 0.78 19.42 -5.41
N SER A 2 -0.12 18.43 -5.44
CA SER A 2 0.11 17.10 -4.89
C SER A 2 0.33 16.12 -6.04
N THR A 3 1.09 15.05 -5.81
CA THR A 3 1.42 14.04 -6.82
C THR A 3 0.80 12.71 -6.45
N SER A 4 0.09 12.08 -7.39
CA SER A 4 -0.48 10.75 -7.21
C SER A 4 0.38 9.68 -7.87
N ALA A 5 0.47 8.52 -7.23
CA ALA A 5 1.06 7.31 -7.79
C ALA A 5 0.07 6.14 -7.72
N TYR A 6 0.13 5.26 -8.71
CA TYR A 6 -0.78 4.11 -8.82
C TYR A 6 0.00 2.81 -8.82
N PHE A 7 -0.50 1.81 -8.12
CA PHE A 7 0.16 0.50 -8.04
C PHE A 7 -0.82 -0.61 -7.69
N TYR A 8 -0.44 -1.83 -8.10
CA TYR A 8 -1.03 -3.05 -7.58
C TYR A 8 -0.30 -3.49 -6.31
N LEU A 9 -1.05 -3.96 -5.33
CA LEU A 9 -0.52 -4.59 -4.14
C LEU A 9 -1.23 -5.92 -3.89
N LYS A 10 -0.42 -6.96 -3.75
CA LYS A 10 -0.84 -8.26 -3.22
C LYS A 10 0.03 -8.59 -2.02
N LEU A 11 -0.60 -8.84 -0.88
CA LEU A 11 0.05 -9.35 0.32
C LEU A 11 -0.78 -10.51 0.85
N THR A 12 -0.16 -11.66 1.07
CA THR A 12 -0.83 -12.79 1.72
C THR A 12 -0.98 -12.54 3.22
N THR A 13 -1.78 -13.38 3.88
CA THR A 13 -1.98 -13.32 5.33
C THR A 13 -0.67 -13.55 6.08
N GLU A 14 0.20 -14.45 5.59
CA GLU A 14 1.52 -14.72 6.15
C GLU A 14 2.44 -13.50 6.06
N GLU A 15 2.45 -12.83 4.90
CA GLU A 15 3.21 -11.59 4.73
C GLU A 15 2.69 -10.49 5.65
N LEU A 16 1.37 -10.42 5.85
CA LEU A 16 0.73 -9.48 6.78
C LEU A 16 1.08 -9.75 8.25
N LEU A 17 1.21 -11.01 8.65
CA LEU A 17 1.57 -11.40 10.02
C LEU A 17 2.92 -10.81 10.43
N GLU A 18 3.90 -10.77 9.52
CA GLU A 18 5.19 -10.13 9.79
C GLU A 18 5.07 -8.64 10.11
N TYR A 19 4.07 -7.95 9.55
CA TYR A 19 3.80 -6.54 9.89
C TYR A 19 3.12 -6.38 11.24
N TYR A 20 2.19 -7.28 11.59
CA TYR A 20 1.49 -7.25 12.89
C TYR A 20 2.39 -7.67 14.06
N GLN A 21 3.33 -8.57 13.81
CA GLN A 21 4.34 -8.99 14.78
C GLN A 21 5.48 -7.96 14.90
N GLY A 22 5.47 -6.88 14.11
CA GLY A 22 6.46 -5.81 14.17
C GLY A 22 7.77 -6.10 13.44
N TYR A 23 7.90 -7.23 12.76
CA TYR A 23 9.09 -7.61 12.00
C TYR A 23 9.26 -6.80 10.71
N LYS A 24 8.16 -6.38 10.08
CA LYS A 24 8.17 -5.45 8.94
C LYS A 24 7.34 -4.21 9.24
N ILE A 25 7.90 -3.03 8.97
CA ILE A 25 7.24 -1.74 9.25
C ILE A 25 6.85 -1.03 7.95
N PHE A 26 7.49 -1.39 6.84
CA PHE A 26 7.36 -0.69 5.57
C PHE A 26 7.01 -1.63 4.43
N VAL A 27 6.08 -1.18 3.58
CA VAL A 27 5.73 -1.82 2.32
C VAL A 27 6.46 -1.10 1.20
N ARG A 28 7.05 -1.88 0.27
CA ARG A 28 7.72 -1.37 -0.93
C ARG A 28 6.98 -1.86 -2.15
N VAL A 29 6.57 -0.96 -3.04
CA VAL A 29 5.86 -1.30 -4.27
C VAL A 29 6.42 -0.54 -5.45
N ARG A 30 6.36 -1.17 -6.62
CA ARG A 30 6.65 -0.53 -7.89
C ARG A 30 5.36 0.07 -8.45
N THR A 31 5.42 1.34 -8.79
CA THR A 31 4.28 2.08 -9.36
C THR A 31 4.17 1.85 -10.85
N TYR A 32 2.99 2.07 -11.41
CA TYR A 32 2.77 2.05 -12.86
C TYR A 32 3.53 3.15 -13.59
N GLN A 33 3.84 4.24 -12.89
CA GLN A 33 4.73 5.29 -13.38
C GLN A 33 6.21 4.86 -13.45
N GLY A 34 6.55 3.65 -12.97
CA GLY A 34 7.88 3.05 -13.11
C GLY A 34 8.82 3.27 -11.92
N PHE A 35 8.52 4.20 -11.01
CA PHE A 35 9.30 4.41 -9.79
C PHE A 35 8.83 3.54 -8.63
N THR A 36 9.68 3.38 -7.62
CA THR A 36 9.38 2.59 -6.41
C THR A 36 9.06 3.51 -5.24
N ILE A 37 8.02 3.18 -4.49
CA ILE A 37 7.64 3.88 -3.26
C ILE A 37 7.83 2.96 -2.05
N LYS A 38 8.07 3.57 -0.89
CA LYS A 38 8.14 2.91 0.41
C LYS A 38 7.26 3.69 1.39
N PHE A 39 6.31 3.03 2.04
CA PHE A 39 5.40 3.67 3.00
C PHE A 39 5.12 2.75 4.18
N ARG A 40 4.60 3.29 5.29
CA ARG A 40 4.31 2.49 6.49
C ARG A 40 3.15 1.53 6.25
N ALA A 41 3.33 0.28 6.64
CA ALA A 41 2.33 -0.77 6.46
C ALA A 41 1.03 -0.50 7.25
N GLU A 42 1.10 0.29 8.32
CA GLU A 42 -0.06 0.68 9.13
C GLU A 42 -1.18 1.34 8.30
N HIS A 43 -0.84 2.04 7.21
CA HIS A 43 -1.82 2.68 6.34
C HIS A 43 -2.73 1.67 5.63
N LEU A 44 -2.30 0.40 5.53
CA LEU A 44 -3.05 -0.68 4.89
C LEU A 44 -4.09 -1.36 5.78
N ARG A 45 -4.06 -1.11 7.10
CA ARG A 45 -4.91 -1.84 8.09
C ARG A 45 -6.39 -1.86 7.71
N GLN A 46 -6.90 -0.78 7.12
CA GLN A 46 -8.31 -0.66 6.71
C GLN A 46 -8.71 -1.56 5.53
N TRP A 47 -7.75 -2.13 4.78
CA TRP A 47 -8.03 -3.04 3.65
C TRP A 47 -7.57 -4.47 3.89
N VAL A 48 -7.07 -4.80 5.09
CA VAL A 48 -6.67 -6.16 5.46
C VAL A 48 -7.90 -7.05 5.54
N THR A 49 -7.85 -8.21 4.87
CA THR A 49 -8.87 -9.26 4.93
C THR A 49 -8.24 -10.58 5.41
N PRO A 50 -9.04 -11.60 5.77
CA PRO A 50 -8.50 -12.93 6.09
C PRO A 50 -7.72 -13.59 4.94
N LEU A 51 -7.94 -13.16 3.70
CA LEU A 51 -7.21 -13.61 2.51
C LEU A 51 -6.01 -12.72 2.18
N GLY A 52 -5.75 -11.72 3.02
CA GLY A 52 -4.72 -10.71 2.82
C GLY A 52 -5.23 -9.44 2.15
N ILE A 53 -4.37 -8.79 1.38
CA ILE A 53 -4.68 -7.60 0.60
C ILE A 53 -4.45 -7.93 -0.87
N ASP A 54 -5.43 -7.66 -1.72
CA ASP A 54 -5.29 -7.81 -3.17
C ASP A 54 -6.09 -6.70 -3.86
N GLY A 55 -5.38 -5.77 -4.51
CA GLY A 55 -6.04 -4.66 -5.18
C GLY A 55 -5.14 -3.57 -5.77
N GLU A 56 -5.82 -2.64 -6.42
CA GLU A 56 -5.27 -1.42 -7.01
C GLU A 56 -5.37 -0.27 -6.01
N PHE A 57 -4.29 0.49 -5.87
CA PHE A 57 -4.19 1.60 -4.93
C PHE A 57 -3.72 2.88 -5.60
N GLU A 58 -4.19 3.99 -5.05
CA GLU A 58 -3.62 5.32 -5.27
C GLU A 58 -3.01 5.82 -3.97
N ILE A 59 -1.79 6.31 -4.05
CA ILE A 59 -1.14 7.06 -2.99
C ILE A 59 -0.93 8.50 -3.44
N VAL A 60 -1.15 9.44 -2.52
CA VAL A 60 -0.97 10.87 -2.77
C VAL A 60 0.15 11.36 -1.87
N PHE A 61 1.07 12.10 -2.47
CA PHE A 61 2.14 12.81 -1.78
C PHE A 61 1.97 14.32 -1.94
N ASP A 62 2.39 15.07 -0.93
CA ASP A 62 2.47 16.52 -1.03
C ASP A 62 3.73 16.97 -1.81
N LYS A 63 3.91 18.28 -1.94
CA LYS A 63 5.08 18.88 -2.62
C LYS A 63 6.43 18.60 -1.92
N HIS A 64 6.41 18.08 -0.70
CA HIS A 64 7.59 17.72 0.09
C HIS A 64 7.81 16.20 0.13
N ASN A 65 7.14 15.45 -0.76
CA ASN A 65 7.13 13.99 -0.79
C ASN A 65 6.62 13.34 0.51
N GLN A 66 5.84 14.08 1.31
CA GLN A 66 5.20 13.53 2.50
C GLN A 66 3.92 12.80 2.12
N PHE A 67 3.65 11.71 2.81
CA PHE A 67 2.43 10.94 2.66
C PHE A 67 1.20 11.80 3.01
N VAL A 68 0.23 11.88 2.10
CA VAL A 68 -1.04 12.58 2.32
C VAL A 68 -2.17 11.58 2.51
N SER A 69 -2.31 10.62 1.58
CA SER A 69 -3.39 9.64 1.63
C SER A 69 -3.07 8.38 0.85
N LEU A 70 -3.70 7.28 1.25
CA LEU A 70 -3.76 6.02 0.52
C LEU A 70 -5.23 5.69 0.29
N ARG A 71 -5.59 5.25 -0.92
CA ARG A 71 -6.95 4.85 -1.28
C ARG A 71 -6.91 3.57 -2.10
N ARG A 72 -7.82 2.63 -1.81
CA ARG A 72 -8.03 1.45 -2.66
C ARG A 72 -8.99 1.82 -3.79
N LEU A 73 -8.55 1.68 -5.03
CA LEU A 73 -9.34 1.95 -6.23
C LEU A 73 -10.20 0.76 -6.65
N ARG A 74 -9.65 -0.46 -6.54
CA ARG A 74 -10.33 -1.70 -6.88
C ARG A 74 -9.79 -2.85 -6.05
N ALA A 75 -10.67 -3.68 -5.48
CA ALA A 75 -10.27 -4.98 -4.92
C ALA A 75 -10.25 -6.03 -6.04
N LYS A 76 -9.27 -6.93 -6.04
CA LYS A 76 -9.28 -8.13 -6.90
C LYS A 76 -9.38 -9.34 -5.98
N GLY A 77 -10.57 -9.94 -5.87
CA GLY A 77 -10.76 -11.11 -5.01
C GLY A 77 -12.12 -11.22 -4.33
N VAL A 78 -13.21 -10.81 -5.01
CA VAL A 78 -14.58 -11.22 -4.68
C VAL A 78 -15.23 -11.74 -5.94
#